data_AF-A0A505DPH1-F1
#
_entry.id   AF-A0A505DPH1-F1
#
_cell.length_a   1.000
_cell.length_b   1.000
_cell.length_c   1.000
_cell.angle_alpha   90.00
_cell.angle_beta   90.00
_cell.angle_gamma   90.00
#
_symmetry.space_group_name_H-M   'P 1'
#
loop_
_entity.id
_entity.type
_entity.pdbx_description
1 polymer ?
#
loop_
_entity_poly.entity_id
_entity_poly.type
_entity_poly.pdbx_seq_one_letter_code
_entity_poly.pdbx_strand_id
1 'polypeptide(L)'
;MGTGEYAAYEPARTPLPADGRPLSMDEVSDLFHEFLAAVARPKRTDREGRDLTERLRAHLGSAPRDQPVIKAAYPSYDLPNVHLALERWFAAEGRAYELIGMTGAEHRGDFTLGEILESADRYDRFVLGAVDYAHLPVSPDEELACVSVGFYLGQEGEERFAVLLRGPADEYGRNKVEIEVLAREKEFADRLLAEIDTLMREHNIFRGQILSFEGSEFGEGLGPFRFHRRPALTRDEIVLPSGLLERVERQVVGVARRRERLRAAGQHLRRGLLLYGPPGTGKTHTIRYLLSHLSEFTVVVLAGTSIGAIGPACALARMLQPALVILEDCDLIAEARDYGGGEQPLLFQVLNEMDGLGDDADVAFLLTTNRADLLEPALVQRPGRVDLAVEIPLPDAEGRARLLHLYGSSLGLGKEITDEVVARTEGTTASFTKELVRRAVLISAEREADRTDAEDLRTAADELLSDRDHLTRRLLGVRPSGQDADGEEGADEEEDVEWLSAEGE
;
A
#
# COMPACT_ATOMS: atom_id res chain seq x y z
N MET A 1 34.79 -24.53 38.58
CA MET A 1 35.40 -25.88 38.60
C MET A 1 34.42 -26.81 39.26
N GLY A 2 33.92 -27.78 38.51
CA GLY A 2 32.88 -28.73 38.89
C GLY A 2 32.55 -29.55 37.65
N THR A 3 33.39 -30.55 37.39
CA THR A 3 33.31 -31.47 36.26
C THR A 3 32.16 -32.45 36.48
N GLY A 4 31.04 -32.23 35.80
CA GLY A 4 30.01 -33.26 35.62
C GLY A 4 30.38 -34.11 34.41
N GLU A 5 30.68 -35.38 34.66
CA GLU A 5 31.06 -36.38 33.67
C GLU A 5 29.93 -36.59 32.64
N TYR A 6 30.24 -36.33 31.37
CA TYR A 6 29.45 -36.86 30.26
C TYR A 6 29.67 -38.38 30.20
N ALA A 7 28.72 -39.15 30.71
CA ALA A 7 28.64 -40.57 30.40
C ALA A 7 28.27 -40.69 28.91
N ALA A 8 29.28 -40.89 28.06
CA ALA A 8 29.08 -41.21 26.65
C ALA A 8 28.23 -42.49 26.54
N TYR A 9 27.05 -42.38 25.95
CA TYR A 9 26.31 -43.54 25.50
C TYR A 9 27.09 -44.17 24.34
N GLU A 10 27.91 -45.17 24.65
CA GLU A 10 28.45 -46.09 23.65
C GLU A 10 27.38 -47.13 23.35
N PRO A 11 26.68 -47.08 22.21
CA PRO A 11 25.92 -48.25 21.76
C PRO A 11 26.91 -49.39 21.60
N ALA A 12 26.56 -50.58 22.06
CA ALA A 12 27.37 -51.78 21.86
C ALA A 12 27.58 -51.97 20.35
N ARG A 13 28.71 -51.48 19.83
CA ARG A 13 29.08 -51.66 18.43
C ARG A 13 29.36 -53.15 18.26
N THR A 14 28.46 -53.86 17.60
CA THR A 14 28.84 -55.15 17.00
C THR A 14 30.00 -54.84 16.05
N PRO A 15 31.23 -55.31 16.34
CA PRO A 15 32.37 -54.94 15.51
C PRO A 15 32.16 -55.54 14.13
N LEU A 16 32.24 -54.71 13.08
CA LEU A 16 32.41 -55.24 11.72
C LEU A 16 33.65 -56.15 11.73
N PRO A 17 33.61 -57.34 11.10
CA PRO A 17 34.75 -58.22 11.06
C PRO A 17 35.97 -57.47 10.48
N ALA A 18 37.01 -57.29 11.28
CA ALA A 18 38.23 -56.59 10.86
C ALA A 18 39.07 -57.37 9.83
N ASP A 19 38.60 -58.56 9.42
CA ASP A 19 39.27 -59.52 8.55
C ASP A 19 38.82 -59.44 7.08
N GLY A 20 37.93 -58.52 6.72
CA GLY A 20 37.50 -58.32 5.33
C GLY A 20 36.68 -59.48 4.75
N ARG A 21 36.12 -60.36 5.59
CA ARG A 21 35.22 -61.41 5.12
C ARG A 21 33.91 -60.80 4.60
N PRO A 22 33.33 -61.32 3.51
CA PRO A 22 32.01 -60.88 3.05
C PRO A 22 30.96 -61.16 4.13
N LEU A 23 30.17 -60.13 4.46
CA LEU A 23 29.09 -60.21 5.44
C LEU A 23 28.02 -61.19 4.96
N SER A 24 27.49 -62.02 5.86
CA SER A 24 26.39 -62.91 5.53
C SER A 24 25.09 -62.12 5.29
N MET A 25 24.15 -62.68 4.53
CA MET A 25 22.84 -62.05 4.31
C MET A 25 22.08 -61.79 5.62
N ASP A 26 22.28 -62.65 6.62
CA ASP A 26 21.66 -62.48 7.94
C ASP A 26 22.32 -61.32 8.72
N GLU A 27 23.64 -61.19 8.67
CA GLU A 27 24.37 -60.06 9.28
C GLU A 27 24.00 -58.72 8.62
N VAL A 28 23.83 -58.71 7.29
CA VAL A 28 23.34 -57.53 6.56
C VAL A 28 21.88 -57.22 6.91
N SER A 29 21.03 -58.24 7.04
CA SER A 29 19.62 -58.05 7.41
C SER A 29 19.48 -57.46 8.81
N ASP A 30 20.30 -57.93 9.78
CA ASP A 30 20.28 -57.44 11.15
C ASP A 30 20.80 -56.00 11.25
N LEU A 31 21.91 -55.69 10.57
CA LEU A 31 22.44 -54.32 10.46
C LEU A 31 21.44 -53.39 9.76
N PHE A 32 20.75 -53.88 8.74
CA PHE A 32 19.74 -53.10 8.02
C PHE A 32 18.48 -52.89 8.86
N HIS A 33 18.05 -53.88 9.65
CA HIS A 33 16.98 -53.73 10.63
C HIS A 33 17.38 -52.77 11.76
N GLU A 34 18.61 -52.83 12.25
CA GLU A 34 19.13 -51.92 13.26
C GLU A 34 19.23 -50.49 12.74
N PHE A 35 19.71 -50.32 11.50
CA PHE A 35 19.72 -49.04 10.79
C PHE A 35 18.31 -48.51 10.56
N LEU A 36 17.39 -49.32 10.05
CA LEU A 36 15.99 -48.93 9.87
C LEU A 36 15.32 -48.59 11.20
N ALA A 37 15.62 -49.33 12.28
CA ALA A 37 15.10 -49.03 13.61
C ALA A 37 15.69 -47.73 14.19
N ALA A 38 16.97 -47.44 13.92
CA ALA A 38 17.65 -46.21 14.33
C ALA A 38 17.17 -44.99 13.52
N VAL A 39 16.88 -45.17 12.23
CA VAL A 39 16.35 -44.13 11.33
C VAL A 39 14.86 -43.91 11.56
N ALA A 40 14.09 -44.96 11.87
CA ALA A 40 12.66 -44.90 12.12
C ALA A 40 12.29 -44.46 13.55
N ARG A 41 13.23 -44.54 14.52
CA ARG A 41 13.02 -44.03 15.88
C ARG A 41 14.04 -42.95 16.20
N PRO A 42 13.75 -41.66 15.93
CA PRO A 42 14.44 -40.59 16.61
C PRO A 42 13.95 -40.56 18.07
N LYS A 43 14.40 -41.49 18.93
CA LYS A 43 14.30 -41.29 20.38
C LYS A 43 15.32 -40.23 20.78
N ARG A 44 15.00 -38.96 20.52
CA ARG A 44 15.63 -37.82 21.18
C ARG A 44 15.03 -37.72 22.58
N THR A 45 15.73 -38.31 23.54
CA THR A 45 15.35 -38.45 24.96
C THR A 45 15.28 -37.13 25.77
N ASP A 46 15.18 -35.97 25.12
CA ASP A 46 15.13 -34.62 25.72
C ASP A 46 13.81 -33.87 25.40
N ARG A 47 12.74 -34.60 25.04
CA ARG A 47 11.47 -34.04 24.51
C ARG A 47 10.24 -34.22 25.40
N GLU A 48 10.38 -34.63 26.67
CA GLU A 48 9.25 -34.58 27.60
C GLU A 48 8.73 -33.13 27.71
N GLY A 49 7.51 -32.86 27.22
CA GLY A 49 6.86 -31.55 27.29
C GLY A 49 7.07 -30.61 26.09
N ARG A 50 7.66 -31.05 24.97
CA ARG A 50 7.84 -30.21 23.76
C ARG A 50 7.04 -30.66 22.53
N ASP A 51 6.24 -31.72 22.63
CA ASP A 51 5.38 -32.19 21.53
C ASP A 51 4.12 -31.31 21.40
N LEU A 52 3.90 -30.76 20.21
CA LEU A 52 2.75 -29.93 19.89
C LEU A 52 1.43 -30.71 20.01
N THR A 53 1.39 -31.96 19.53
CA THR A 53 0.17 -32.78 19.55
C THR A 53 -0.20 -33.17 20.98
N GLU A 54 0.79 -33.50 21.81
CA GLU A 54 0.57 -33.76 23.23
C GLU A 54 0.03 -32.52 23.94
N ARG A 55 0.60 -31.34 23.68
CA ARG A 55 0.14 -30.07 24.26
C ARG A 55 -1.28 -29.71 23.84
N LEU A 56 -1.63 -29.89 22.57
CA LEU A 56 -2.98 -29.67 22.05
C LEU A 56 -3.98 -30.66 22.65
N ARG A 57 -3.62 -31.95 22.74
CA ARG A 57 -4.45 -32.98 23.38
C ARG A 57 -4.70 -32.66 24.86
N ALA A 58 -3.66 -32.23 25.59
CA ALA A 58 -3.78 -31.83 26.99
C ALA A 58 -4.70 -30.62 27.19
N HIS A 59 -4.68 -29.66 26.25
CA HIS A 59 -5.59 -28.52 26.26
C HIS A 59 -7.03 -28.94 25.96
N LEU A 60 -7.24 -29.56 24.79
CA LEU A 60 -8.57 -29.88 24.26
C LEU A 60 -9.30 -30.99 25.03
N GLY A 61 -8.58 -31.84 25.76
CA GLY A 61 -9.14 -32.98 26.49
C GLY A 61 -9.52 -34.17 25.60
N SER A 62 -9.32 -34.08 24.28
CA SER A 62 -9.48 -35.17 23.33
C SER A 62 -8.39 -35.12 22.24
N ALA A 63 -8.31 -36.14 21.39
CA ALA A 63 -7.31 -36.14 20.33
C ALA A 63 -7.64 -35.06 19.28
N PRO A 64 -6.69 -34.17 18.92
CA PRO A 64 -6.91 -33.08 17.97
C PRO A 64 -7.52 -33.54 16.64
N ARG A 65 -7.08 -34.70 16.12
CA ARG A 65 -7.55 -35.29 14.86
C ARG A 65 -9.03 -35.71 14.84
N ASP A 66 -9.65 -35.85 16.01
CA ASP A 66 -11.05 -36.26 16.14
C ASP A 66 -12.00 -35.05 16.13
N GLN A 67 -11.45 -33.82 16.07
CA GLN A 67 -12.22 -32.57 16.08
C GLN A 67 -12.24 -31.90 14.70
N PRO A 68 -13.33 -31.21 14.32
CA PRO A 68 -13.39 -30.43 13.09
C PRO A 68 -12.42 -29.25 13.09
N VAL A 69 -11.83 -28.99 11.92
CA VAL A 69 -11.04 -27.77 11.63
C VAL A 69 -11.80 -26.92 10.63
N ILE A 70 -12.10 -25.68 11.00
CA ILE A 70 -12.73 -24.69 10.12
C ILE A 70 -11.74 -23.59 9.78
N LYS A 71 -11.72 -23.18 8.51
CA LYS A 71 -10.71 -22.29 7.96
C LYS A 71 -11.33 -21.00 7.41
N ALA A 72 -10.69 -19.88 7.70
CA ALA A 72 -10.92 -18.58 7.04
C ALA A 72 -9.61 -18.06 6.44
N ALA A 73 -9.73 -17.27 5.38
CA ALA A 73 -8.59 -16.63 4.70
C ALA A 73 -8.90 -15.17 4.39
N TYR A 74 -7.89 -14.32 4.56
CA TYR A 74 -7.96 -12.88 4.37
C TYR A 74 -6.82 -12.40 3.47
N PRO A 75 -6.95 -11.24 2.81
CA PRO A 75 -5.86 -10.62 2.09
C PRO A 75 -4.60 -10.46 2.97
N SER A 76 -3.40 -10.54 2.37
CA SER A 76 -2.13 -10.42 3.08
C SER A 76 -2.06 -9.18 3.99
N TYR A 77 -2.55 -8.04 3.50
CA TYR A 77 -2.54 -6.76 4.21
C TYR A 77 -3.47 -6.68 5.42
N ASP A 78 -4.37 -7.65 5.63
CA ASP A 78 -5.29 -7.66 6.77
C ASP A 78 -4.68 -8.31 8.02
N LEU A 79 -3.40 -8.72 8.00
CA LEU A 79 -2.75 -9.33 9.17
C LEU A 79 -2.91 -8.49 10.46
N PRO A 80 -2.72 -7.15 10.45
CA PRO A 80 -2.96 -6.35 11.64
C PRO A 80 -4.43 -6.34 12.09
N ASN A 81 -5.37 -6.29 11.15
CA ASN A 81 -6.81 -6.32 11.45
C ASN A 81 -7.22 -7.66 12.08
N VAL A 82 -6.73 -8.77 11.52
CA VAL A 82 -6.95 -10.13 12.04
C VAL A 82 -6.35 -10.28 13.44
N HIS A 83 -5.10 -9.86 13.63
CA HIS A 83 -4.42 -9.94 14.91
C HIS A 83 -5.16 -9.14 15.99
N LEU A 84 -5.52 -7.88 15.71
CA LEU A 84 -6.26 -7.04 16.64
C LEU A 84 -7.69 -7.54 16.89
N ALA A 85 -8.32 -8.19 15.91
CA ALA A 85 -9.64 -8.81 16.11
C ALA A 85 -9.55 -10.00 17.07
N LEU A 86 -8.53 -10.85 16.94
CA LEU A 86 -8.28 -11.95 17.88
C LEU A 86 -8.02 -11.43 19.30
N GLU A 87 -7.15 -10.43 19.45
CA GLU A 87 -6.86 -9.80 20.75
C GLU A 87 -8.14 -9.23 21.40
N ARG A 88 -8.97 -8.51 20.64
CA ARG A 88 -10.26 -8.01 21.13
C ARG A 88 -11.24 -9.13 21.46
N TRP A 89 -11.28 -10.18 20.66
CA TRP A 89 -12.16 -11.32 20.89
C TRP A 89 -11.83 -12.01 22.21
N PHE A 90 -10.54 -12.23 22.49
CA PHE A 90 -10.06 -12.83 23.74
C PHE A 90 -10.14 -11.89 24.95
N ALA A 91 -10.16 -10.58 24.74
CA ALA A 91 -10.31 -9.60 25.83
C ALA A 91 -11.73 -9.53 26.43
N ALA A 92 -12.73 -10.14 25.78
CA ALA A 92 -14.09 -10.17 26.30
C ALA A 92 -14.22 -11.08 27.55
N GLU A 93 -15.15 -10.75 28.45
CA GLU A 93 -15.33 -11.47 29.70
C GLU A 93 -15.66 -12.96 29.49
N GLY A 94 -15.06 -13.83 30.31
CA GLY A 94 -15.28 -15.28 30.25
C GLY A 94 -14.43 -16.02 29.21
N ARG A 95 -13.51 -15.31 28.54
CA ARG A 95 -12.56 -15.87 27.59
C ARG A 95 -11.14 -15.79 28.14
N ALA A 96 -10.33 -16.80 27.82
CA ALA A 96 -8.92 -16.84 28.15
C ALA A 96 -8.14 -17.55 27.04
N TYR A 97 -6.85 -17.24 26.92
CA TYR A 97 -5.97 -17.93 25.99
C TYR A 97 -4.54 -18.02 26.50
N GLU A 98 -3.83 -19.01 25.98
CA GLU A 98 -2.37 -19.10 26.01
C GLU A 98 -1.87 -19.12 24.57
N LEU A 99 -0.86 -18.30 24.27
CA LEU A 99 -0.26 -18.23 22.94
C LEU A 99 1.04 -19.04 22.91
N ILE A 100 1.13 -20.00 21.99
CA ILE A 100 2.31 -20.84 21.80
C ILE A 100 2.79 -20.77 20.35
N GLY A 101 4.10 -20.86 20.16
CA GLY A 101 4.72 -20.97 18.85
C GLY A 101 5.07 -22.41 18.48
N MET A 102 5.56 -22.58 17.26
CA MET A 102 5.95 -23.88 16.73
C MET A 102 7.29 -23.77 16.00
N THR A 103 8.17 -24.74 16.23
CA THR A 103 9.46 -24.88 15.55
C THR A 103 9.60 -26.29 14.98
N GLY A 104 10.31 -26.47 13.85
CA GLY A 104 10.70 -27.83 13.41
C GLY A 104 10.45 -28.25 11.96
N ALA A 105 10.02 -27.36 11.06
CA ALA A 105 10.13 -27.62 9.63
C ALA A 105 11.10 -26.64 8.99
N GLU A 106 12.32 -27.09 8.70
CA GLU A 106 13.30 -26.36 7.86
C GLU A 106 12.76 -26.10 6.44
N HIS A 107 11.56 -26.60 6.11
CA HIS A 107 10.82 -26.25 4.90
C HIS A 107 9.39 -25.89 5.33
N ARG A 108 9.14 -24.59 5.56
CA ARG A 108 7.84 -23.99 5.91
C ARG A 108 6.87 -24.02 4.72
N GLY A 109 6.61 -25.21 4.16
CA GLY A 109 5.55 -25.42 3.18
C GLY A 109 4.19 -25.04 3.75
N ASP A 110 3.20 -24.85 2.87
CA ASP A 110 1.87 -24.36 3.21
C ASP A 110 0.97 -25.41 3.91
N PHE A 111 1.50 -26.07 4.95
CA PHE A 111 0.82 -27.15 5.67
C PHE A 111 -0.40 -26.60 6.43
N THR A 112 -1.57 -27.16 6.14
CA THR A 112 -2.79 -26.98 6.93
C THR A 112 -2.63 -27.53 8.35
N LEU A 113 -3.48 -27.13 9.28
CA LEU A 113 -3.48 -27.65 10.65
C LEU A 113 -3.63 -29.18 10.65
N GLY A 114 -4.45 -29.74 9.77
CA GLY A 114 -4.60 -31.19 9.62
C GLY A 114 -3.27 -31.88 9.27
N GLU A 115 -2.52 -31.33 8.31
CA GLU A 115 -1.21 -31.87 7.90
C GLU A 115 -0.12 -31.67 8.95
N ILE A 116 -0.17 -30.56 9.69
CA ILE A 116 0.70 -30.32 10.86
C ILE A 116 0.45 -31.41 11.91
N LEU A 117 -0.82 -31.68 12.23
CA LEU A 117 -1.21 -32.72 13.19
C LEU A 117 -0.79 -34.11 12.72
N GLU A 118 -1.00 -34.45 11.45
CA GLU A 118 -0.59 -35.74 10.87
C GLU A 118 0.94 -35.93 10.91
N SER A 119 1.67 -34.87 10.57
CA SER A 119 3.14 -34.89 10.52
C SER A 119 3.78 -34.88 11.91
N ALA A 120 3.16 -34.21 12.88
CA ALA A 120 3.60 -34.20 14.27
C ALA A 120 3.48 -35.61 14.88
N ASP A 121 2.34 -36.28 14.71
CA ASP A 121 2.10 -37.64 15.23
C ASP A 121 3.01 -38.70 14.58
N ARG A 122 3.33 -38.57 13.28
CA ARG A 122 4.10 -39.59 12.54
C ARG A 122 5.62 -39.41 12.55
N TYR A 123 6.10 -38.17 12.57
CA TYR A 123 7.52 -37.86 12.31
C TYR A 123 8.19 -37.03 13.41
N ASP A 124 7.48 -36.66 14.48
CA ASP A 124 7.97 -35.82 15.58
C ASP A 124 8.69 -34.54 15.05
N ARG A 125 8.11 -34.00 13.96
CA ARG A 125 8.67 -32.91 13.16
C ARG A 125 8.35 -31.54 13.74
N PHE A 126 7.23 -31.39 14.44
CA PHE A 126 6.79 -30.11 14.98
C PHE A 126 6.86 -30.12 16.51
N VAL A 127 7.58 -29.17 17.08
CA VAL A 127 7.73 -28.99 18.53
C VAL A 127 7.34 -27.58 18.96
N LEU A 128 6.99 -27.45 20.23
CA LEU A 128 6.72 -26.15 20.86
C LEU A 128 7.93 -25.23 20.72
N GLY A 129 7.67 -23.98 20.33
CA GLY A 129 8.70 -22.96 20.12
C GLY A 129 8.22 -21.55 20.46
N ALA A 130 9.05 -20.56 20.13
CA ALA A 130 8.69 -19.16 20.25
C ALA A 130 7.64 -18.78 19.19
N VAL A 131 6.79 -17.82 19.55
CA VAL A 131 5.80 -17.23 18.64
C VAL A 131 6.53 -16.33 17.65
N ASP A 132 6.19 -16.44 16.37
CA ASP A 132 6.74 -15.56 15.34
C ASP A 132 5.89 -14.28 15.25
N TYR A 133 6.55 -13.12 15.15
CA TYR A 133 5.92 -11.81 15.01
C TYR A 133 6.42 -11.09 13.76
N ALA A 134 5.55 -10.29 13.15
CA ALA A 134 5.87 -9.36 12.08
C ALA A 134 5.51 -7.93 12.51
N HIS A 135 6.44 -6.99 12.34
CA HIS A 135 6.17 -5.57 12.56
C HIS A 135 5.53 -4.98 11.31
N LEU A 136 4.33 -4.43 11.47
CA LEU A 136 3.55 -3.90 10.36
C LEU A 136 3.06 -2.48 10.66
N PRO A 137 3.11 -1.57 9.68
CA PRO A 137 2.56 -0.22 9.86
C PRO A 137 1.05 -0.29 10.07
N VAL A 138 0.56 0.41 11.09
CA VAL A 138 -0.88 0.55 11.38
C VAL A 138 -1.35 2.00 11.26
N SER A 139 -0.41 2.94 11.24
CA SER A 139 -0.60 4.35 10.92
C SER A 139 0.69 4.92 10.32
N PRO A 140 0.73 6.19 9.88
CA PRO A 140 1.97 6.81 9.39
C PRO A 140 3.12 6.83 10.41
N ASP A 141 2.81 6.75 11.70
CA ASP A 141 3.75 6.98 12.80
C ASP A 141 3.83 5.80 13.78
N GLU A 142 3.12 4.71 13.51
CA GLU A 142 2.99 3.58 14.42
C GLU A 142 3.08 2.25 13.67
N GLU A 143 3.83 1.32 14.26
CA GLU A 143 3.90 -0.07 13.85
C GLU A 143 3.40 -0.98 14.98
N LEU A 144 2.78 -2.10 14.58
CA LEU A 144 2.28 -3.11 15.49
C LEU A 144 3.01 -4.43 15.26
N ALA A 145 3.53 -5.02 16.35
CA ALA A 145 4.04 -6.38 16.34
C ALA A 145 2.87 -7.37 16.29
N CYS A 146 2.54 -7.84 15.09
CA CYS A 146 1.46 -8.78 14.86
C CYS A 146 1.98 -10.21 14.95
N VAL A 147 1.22 -11.12 15.57
CA VAL A 147 1.55 -12.56 15.50
C VAL A 147 1.49 -13.00 14.03
N SER A 148 2.63 -13.43 13.48
CA SER A 148 2.72 -13.91 12.10
C SER A 148 2.48 -15.41 12.03
N VAL A 149 2.96 -16.20 13.00
CA VAL A 149 2.60 -17.62 13.12
C VAL A 149 2.47 -17.99 14.59
N GLY A 150 1.32 -18.55 14.98
CA GLY A 150 1.11 -18.98 16.37
C GLY A 150 -0.22 -19.70 16.60
N PHE A 151 -0.27 -20.44 17.71
CA PHE A 151 -1.45 -21.13 18.21
C PHE A 151 -2.01 -20.42 19.44
N TYR A 152 -3.26 -19.99 19.37
CA TYR A 152 -4.02 -19.51 20.51
C TYR A 152 -4.80 -20.69 21.09
N LEU A 153 -4.38 -21.17 22.27
CA LEU A 153 -5.08 -22.19 23.04
C LEU A 153 -6.17 -21.52 23.87
N GLY A 154 -7.37 -21.47 23.30
CA GLY A 154 -8.49 -20.70 23.84
C GLY A 154 -9.42 -21.50 24.75
N GLN A 155 -10.07 -20.79 25.66
CA GLN A 155 -11.16 -21.28 26.50
C GLN A 155 -12.29 -20.24 26.55
N GLU A 156 -13.54 -20.66 26.33
CA GLU A 156 -14.75 -19.85 26.55
C GLU A 156 -15.73 -20.68 27.42
N GLY A 157 -15.87 -20.32 28.69
CA GLY A 157 -16.60 -21.15 29.64
C GLY A 157 -15.99 -22.55 29.80
N GLU A 158 -16.74 -23.59 29.44
CA GLU A 158 -16.25 -24.99 29.44
C GLU A 158 -15.67 -25.42 28.09
N GLU A 159 -15.89 -24.64 27.02
CA GLU A 159 -15.39 -24.96 25.70
C GLU A 159 -13.89 -24.69 25.59
N ARG A 160 -13.17 -25.66 25.03
CA ARG A 160 -11.72 -25.58 24.78
C ARG A 160 -11.45 -25.79 23.30
N PHE A 161 -10.66 -24.90 22.72
CA PHE A 161 -10.39 -24.87 21.29
C PHE A 161 -8.96 -24.37 21.04
N ALA A 162 -8.49 -24.51 19.80
CA ALA A 162 -7.23 -23.96 19.35
C ALA A 162 -7.41 -23.17 18.06
N VAL A 163 -6.76 -22.02 17.95
CA VAL A 163 -6.74 -21.20 16.73
C VAL A 163 -5.32 -21.12 16.22
N LEU A 164 -5.06 -21.63 15.02
CA LEU A 164 -3.80 -21.42 14.31
C LEU A 164 -3.92 -20.18 13.43
N LEU A 165 -3.14 -19.15 13.73
CA LEU A 165 -2.95 -17.98 12.87
C LEU A 165 -1.69 -18.15 12.03
N ARG A 166 -1.81 -17.93 10.73
CA ARG A 166 -0.71 -17.95 9.76
C ARG A 166 -0.81 -16.73 8.85
N GLY A 167 0.04 -15.74 9.08
CA GLY A 167 0.26 -14.62 8.19
C GLY A 167 0.95 -15.04 6.89
N PRO A 168 0.94 -14.15 5.89
CA PRO A 168 1.65 -14.35 4.63
C PRO A 168 3.16 -14.47 4.83
N ALA A 169 3.77 -15.20 3.92
CA ALA A 169 5.19 -15.47 3.87
C ALA A 169 5.57 -15.71 2.40
N ASP A 170 5.97 -14.62 1.74
CA ASP A 170 6.15 -14.57 0.29
C ASP A 170 7.27 -15.51 -0.19
N GLU A 171 8.33 -15.66 0.60
CA GLU A 171 9.40 -16.65 0.38
C GLU A 171 8.91 -18.10 0.26
N TYR A 172 7.70 -18.37 0.75
CA TYR A 172 7.06 -19.69 0.72
C TYR A 172 5.76 -19.69 -0.11
N GLY A 173 5.50 -18.63 -0.89
CA GLY A 173 4.34 -18.50 -1.77
C GLY A 173 3.01 -18.28 -1.06
N ARG A 174 3.01 -17.96 0.24
CA ARG A 174 1.77 -17.65 0.98
C ARG A 174 1.51 -16.15 0.94
N ASN A 175 0.53 -15.72 0.16
CA ASN A 175 0.15 -14.32 -0.03
C ASN A 175 -1.17 -13.93 0.67
N LYS A 176 -1.54 -14.63 1.74
CA LYS A 176 -2.78 -14.46 2.49
C LYS A 176 -2.56 -14.70 3.98
N VAL A 177 -3.46 -14.16 4.79
CA VAL A 177 -3.58 -14.48 6.21
C VAL A 177 -4.59 -15.61 6.34
N GLU A 178 -4.29 -16.63 7.14
CA GLU A 178 -5.17 -17.77 7.38
C GLU A 178 -5.40 -17.98 8.87
N ILE A 179 -6.65 -18.25 9.23
CA ILE A 179 -7.06 -18.66 10.56
C ILE A 179 -7.67 -20.05 10.44
N GLU A 180 -7.19 -21.00 11.24
CA GLU A 180 -7.74 -22.35 11.34
C GLU A 180 -8.16 -22.63 12.79
N VAL A 181 -9.46 -22.87 12.99
CA VAL A 181 -10.07 -23.09 14.29
C VAL A 181 -10.35 -24.57 14.45
N LEU A 182 -9.71 -25.19 15.44
CA LEU A 182 -9.93 -26.55 15.89
C LEU A 182 -10.80 -26.51 17.16
N ALA A 183 -12.02 -27.03 17.08
CA ALA A 183 -12.97 -27.03 18.19
C ALA A 183 -13.81 -28.31 18.19
N ARG A 184 -14.45 -28.62 19.32
CA ARG A 184 -15.29 -29.82 19.46
C ARG A 184 -16.47 -29.84 18.47
N GLU A 185 -17.17 -28.72 18.35
CA GLU A 185 -18.34 -28.56 17.49
C GLU A 185 -18.04 -27.54 16.39
N LYS A 186 -18.48 -27.83 15.16
CA LYS A 186 -18.26 -26.94 14.00
C LYS A 186 -18.93 -25.58 14.18
N GLU A 187 -20.11 -25.56 14.80
CA GLU A 187 -20.92 -24.36 15.04
C GLU A 187 -20.20 -23.34 15.94
N PHE A 188 -19.34 -23.82 16.85
CA PHE A 188 -18.50 -22.93 17.66
C PHE A 188 -17.47 -22.20 16.79
N ALA A 189 -16.77 -22.94 15.94
CA ALA A 189 -15.75 -22.38 15.06
C ALA A 189 -16.34 -21.40 14.03
N ASP A 190 -17.50 -21.71 13.45
CA ASP A 190 -18.22 -20.81 12.54
C ASP A 190 -18.60 -19.49 13.23
N ARG A 191 -19.08 -19.56 14.49
CA ARG A 191 -19.43 -18.37 15.28
C ARG A 191 -18.20 -17.53 15.64
N LEU A 192 -17.11 -18.16 16.06
CA LEU A 192 -15.85 -17.45 16.35
C LEU A 192 -15.37 -16.67 15.13
N LEU A 193 -15.29 -17.32 13.96
CA LEU A 193 -14.85 -16.66 12.72
C LEU A 193 -15.78 -15.51 12.31
N ALA A 194 -17.10 -15.68 12.45
CA ALA A 194 -18.05 -14.59 12.19
C ALA A 194 -17.91 -13.40 13.16
N GLU A 195 -17.58 -13.66 14.43
CA GLU A 195 -17.27 -12.61 15.41
C GLU A 195 -15.96 -11.88 15.05
N ILE A 196 -14.93 -12.61 14.61
CA ILE A 196 -13.67 -12.02 14.11
C ILE A 196 -13.93 -11.12 12.90
N ASP A 197 -14.69 -11.58 11.91
CA ASP A 197 -15.07 -10.76 10.74
C ASP A 197 -15.85 -9.50 11.12
N THR A 198 -16.64 -9.57 12.20
CA THR A 198 -17.38 -8.42 12.72
C THR A 198 -16.45 -7.42 13.39
N LEU A 199 -15.55 -7.90 14.27
CA LEU A 199 -14.54 -7.08 14.93
C LEU A 199 -13.59 -6.41 13.94
N MET A 200 -13.19 -7.12 12.87
CA MET A 200 -12.37 -6.56 11.80
C MET A 200 -13.06 -5.41 11.07
N ARG A 201 -14.37 -5.52 10.80
CA ARG A 201 -15.14 -4.46 10.12
C ARG A 201 -15.36 -3.24 11.01
N GLU A 202 -15.68 -3.47 12.28
CA GLU A 202 -15.97 -2.41 13.26
C GLU A 202 -14.70 -1.64 13.65
N HIS A 203 -13.57 -2.35 13.80
CA HIS A 203 -12.32 -1.79 14.30
C HIS A 203 -11.17 -1.82 13.28
N ASN A 204 -11.52 -1.72 11.99
CA ASN A 204 -10.53 -1.74 10.91
C ASN A 204 -9.53 -0.58 11.04
N ILE A 205 -8.22 -0.89 11.04
CA ILE A 205 -7.15 0.10 11.21
C ILE A 205 -7.07 1.12 10.07
N PHE A 206 -7.56 0.76 8.89
CA PHE A 206 -7.55 1.62 7.72
C PHE A 206 -8.62 2.72 7.82
N ARG A 207 -9.59 2.59 8.72
CA ARG A 207 -10.70 3.53 8.87
C ARG A 207 -10.20 4.91 9.28
N GLY A 208 -10.56 5.94 8.51
CA GLY A 208 -10.14 7.33 8.76
C GLY A 208 -8.69 7.65 8.36
N GLN A 209 -7.95 6.68 7.81
CA GLN A 209 -6.58 6.87 7.34
C GLN A 209 -6.53 7.38 5.89
N ILE A 210 -5.36 7.87 5.48
CA ILE A 210 -5.06 8.16 4.08
C ILE A 210 -4.09 7.10 3.57
N LEU A 211 -4.48 6.40 2.51
CA LEU A 211 -3.80 5.23 1.98
C LEU A 211 -3.47 5.46 0.52
N SER A 212 -2.32 5.01 0.05
CA SER A 212 -2.05 4.80 -1.38
C SER A 212 -1.62 3.37 -1.62
N PHE A 213 -1.86 2.85 -2.82
CA PHE A 213 -1.24 1.59 -3.22
C PHE A 213 0.20 1.85 -3.65
N GLU A 214 1.16 1.08 -3.16
CA GLU A 214 2.52 1.04 -3.71
C GLU A 214 2.63 -0.18 -4.62
N GLY A 215 3.12 0.03 -5.85
CA GLY A 215 3.54 -1.07 -6.70
C GLY A 215 4.83 -1.65 -6.11
N SER A 216 4.89 -2.96 -5.91
CA SER A 216 6.11 -3.63 -5.48
C SER A 216 7.11 -3.65 -6.65
N GLU A 217 7.93 -2.60 -6.80
CA GLU A 217 9.03 -2.66 -7.76
C GLU A 217 10.18 -3.55 -7.25
N PHE A 218 10.29 -3.82 -5.93
CA PHE A 218 11.38 -4.62 -5.34
C PHE A 218 10.99 -5.45 -4.10
N GLY A 219 9.81 -6.06 -4.06
CA GLY A 219 9.53 -7.07 -3.03
C GLY A 219 8.06 -7.38 -2.84
N GLU A 220 7.71 -8.65 -2.92
CA GLU A 220 6.53 -9.18 -2.25
C GLU A 220 6.76 -9.00 -0.75
N GLY A 221 5.94 -8.15 -0.15
CA GLY A 221 5.93 -7.88 1.27
C GLY A 221 4.49 -7.74 1.76
N LEU A 222 4.36 -7.75 3.07
CA LEU A 222 3.12 -7.70 3.85
C LEU A 222 2.42 -6.34 3.78
N GLY A 223 1.93 -5.97 2.59
CA GLY A 223 0.95 -4.90 2.42
C GLY A 223 1.20 -4.06 1.16
N PRO A 224 0.25 -3.97 0.22
CA PRO A 224 0.38 -3.13 -0.96
C PRO A 224 0.08 -1.66 -0.64
N PHE A 225 0.10 -1.24 0.63
CA PHE A 225 -0.42 0.06 1.08
C PHE A 225 0.62 0.87 1.83
N ARG A 226 0.59 2.18 1.57
CA ARG A 226 1.30 3.17 2.37
C ARG A 226 0.33 4.09 3.09
N PHE A 227 0.57 4.29 4.38
CA PHE A 227 -0.13 5.28 5.19
C PHE A 227 0.48 6.67 4.98
N HIS A 228 -0.38 7.67 4.81
CA HIS A 228 0.01 9.07 4.64
C HIS A 228 -0.49 9.90 5.80
N ARG A 229 0.34 10.84 6.26
CA ARG A 229 -0.10 11.84 7.23
C ARG A 229 -1.13 12.75 6.60
N ARG A 230 -2.21 13.00 7.34
CA ARG A 230 -3.22 13.97 6.93
C ARG A 230 -2.60 15.36 6.89
N PRO A 231 -2.69 16.08 5.75
CA PRO A 231 -2.16 17.43 5.66
C PRO A 231 -2.90 18.36 6.63
N ALA A 232 -2.17 19.36 7.14
CA ALA A 232 -2.74 20.48 7.88
C ALA A 232 -2.60 21.72 6.99
N LEU A 233 -3.71 22.11 6.34
CA LEU A 233 -3.78 23.27 5.47
C LEU A 233 -4.98 24.12 5.86
N THR A 234 -4.78 25.42 5.91
CA THR A 234 -5.79 26.46 6.12
C THR A 234 -6.30 26.99 4.79
N ARG A 235 -7.41 27.73 4.85
CA ARG A 235 -8.02 28.35 3.66
C ARG A 235 -7.11 29.40 3.01
N ASP A 236 -6.35 30.13 3.81
CA ASP A 236 -5.50 31.23 3.33
C ASP A 236 -4.31 30.73 2.51
N GLU A 237 -3.90 29.47 2.74
CA GLU A 237 -2.87 28.76 1.97
C GLU A 237 -3.36 28.27 0.59
N ILE A 238 -4.64 28.48 0.28
CA ILE A 238 -5.24 28.16 -1.01
C ILE A 238 -5.55 29.45 -1.77
N VAL A 239 -4.88 29.61 -2.91
CA VAL A 239 -5.05 30.74 -3.80
C VAL A 239 -5.74 30.25 -5.07
N LEU A 240 -7.04 30.54 -5.16
CA LEU A 240 -7.91 30.23 -6.28
C LEU A 240 -8.76 31.47 -6.59
N PRO A 241 -9.34 31.58 -7.80
CA PRO A 241 -10.27 32.65 -8.13
C PRO A 241 -11.42 32.75 -7.12
N SER A 242 -11.92 33.96 -6.92
CA SER A 242 -13.00 34.26 -5.97
C SER A 242 -14.21 33.35 -6.17
N GLY A 243 -14.68 32.70 -5.10
CA GLY A 243 -15.84 31.82 -5.11
C GLY A 243 -15.55 30.38 -5.57
N LEU A 244 -14.37 30.10 -6.13
CA LEU A 244 -14.05 28.78 -6.68
C LEU A 244 -13.82 27.74 -5.59
N LEU A 245 -13.06 28.10 -4.56
CA LEU A 245 -12.82 27.22 -3.41
C LEU A 245 -14.13 26.91 -2.67
N GLU A 246 -14.99 27.90 -2.49
CA GLU A 246 -16.29 27.77 -1.84
C GLU A 246 -17.19 26.76 -2.55
N ARG A 247 -17.16 26.75 -3.89
CA ARG A 247 -17.90 25.77 -4.70
C ARG A 247 -17.40 24.35 -4.47
N VAL A 248 -16.07 24.17 -4.46
CA VAL A 248 -15.42 22.87 -4.23
C VAL A 248 -15.67 22.39 -2.79
N GLU A 249 -15.42 23.25 -1.80
CA GLU A 249 -15.68 23.00 -0.38
C GLU A 249 -17.12 22.56 -0.15
N ARG A 250 -18.10 23.26 -0.75
CA ARG A 250 -19.52 22.95 -0.59
C ARG A 250 -19.85 21.53 -1.04
N GLN A 251 -19.27 21.07 -2.15
CA GLN A 251 -19.55 19.74 -2.70
C GLN A 251 -18.86 18.60 -1.95
N VAL A 252 -17.69 18.85 -1.36
CA VAL A 252 -16.92 17.79 -0.68
C VAL A 252 -17.11 17.87 0.83
N VAL A 253 -16.57 18.90 1.46
CA VAL A 253 -16.60 19.11 2.91
C VAL A 253 -18.01 19.46 3.39
N GLY A 254 -18.73 20.28 2.62
CA GLY A 254 -20.08 20.71 2.94
C GLY A 254 -21.10 19.58 2.94
N VAL A 255 -20.95 18.61 2.03
CA VAL A 255 -21.75 17.37 1.98
C VAL A 255 -21.36 16.45 3.13
N ALA A 256 -20.06 16.22 3.35
CA ALA A 256 -19.56 15.39 4.45
C ALA A 256 -20.14 15.83 5.82
N ARG A 257 -20.09 17.13 6.12
CA ARG A 257 -20.63 17.71 7.36
C ARG A 257 -22.16 17.60 7.50
N ARG A 258 -22.88 17.34 6.41
CA ARG A 258 -24.36 17.33 6.37
C ARG A 258 -24.92 15.98 5.91
N ARG A 259 -24.09 14.93 5.92
CA ARG A 259 -24.41 13.57 5.43
C ARG A 259 -25.72 13.02 6.00
N GLU A 260 -25.94 13.17 7.31
CA GLU A 260 -27.14 12.67 7.99
C GLU A 260 -28.40 13.39 7.52
N ARG A 261 -28.32 14.72 7.36
CA ARG A 261 -29.44 15.54 6.88
C ARG A 261 -29.78 15.24 5.42
N LEU A 262 -28.78 15.00 4.58
CA LEU A 262 -28.96 14.63 3.18
C LEU A 262 -29.60 13.24 3.06
N ARG A 263 -29.11 12.25 3.81
CA ARG A 263 -29.70 10.91 3.91
C ARG A 263 -31.15 10.96 4.39
N ALA A 264 -31.44 11.72 5.44
CA ALA A 264 -32.80 11.90 5.95
C ALA A 264 -33.74 12.56 4.93
N ALA A 265 -33.21 13.34 4.00
CA ALA A 265 -33.95 13.93 2.89
C ALA A 265 -34.01 13.04 1.64
N GLY A 266 -33.60 11.77 1.74
CA GLY A 266 -33.59 10.81 0.63
C GLY A 266 -32.58 11.14 -0.47
N GLN A 267 -31.56 11.96 -0.18
CA GLN A 267 -30.51 12.31 -1.15
C GLN A 267 -29.33 11.35 -1.01
N HIS A 268 -28.79 10.91 -2.16
CA HIS A 268 -27.58 10.08 -2.19
C HIS A 268 -26.34 10.90 -1.77
N LEU A 269 -25.35 10.21 -1.21
CA LEU A 269 -24.07 10.81 -0.82
C LEU A 269 -22.95 10.53 -1.82
N ARG A 270 -23.16 9.57 -2.72
CA ARG A 270 -22.23 9.32 -3.83
C ARG A 270 -22.07 10.57 -4.67
N ARG A 271 -20.83 10.88 -5.03
CA ARG A 271 -20.50 12.08 -5.80
C ARG A 271 -19.17 11.98 -6.51
N GLY A 272 -19.08 12.62 -7.67
CA GLY A 272 -17.84 12.81 -8.43
C GLY A 272 -17.49 14.28 -8.57
N LEU A 273 -16.26 14.62 -8.22
CA LEU A 273 -15.64 15.92 -8.45
C LEU A 273 -14.49 15.77 -9.44
N LEU A 274 -14.48 16.57 -10.50
CA LEU A 274 -13.37 16.66 -11.43
C LEU A 274 -12.69 18.03 -11.31
N LEU A 275 -11.40 18.04 -10.99
CA LEU A 275 -10.54 19.23 -11.05
C LEU A 275 -9.69 19.17 -12.32
N TYR A 276 -9.84 20.12 -13.22
CA TYR A 276 -9.08 20.16 -14.47
C TYR A 276 -8.41 21.51 -14.69
N GLY A 277 -7.44 21.57 -15.60
CA GLY A 277 -6.75 22.81 -15.97
C GLY A 277 -5.24 22.60 -16.11
N PRO A 278 -4.48 23.65 -16.44
CA PRO A 278 -3.04 23.53 -16.72
C PRO A 278 -2.24 22.88 -15.57
N PRO A 279 -1.11 22.23 -15.86
CA PRO A 279 -0.23 21.72 -14.82
C PRO A 279 0.30 22.87 -13.95
N GLY A 280 0.49 22.61 -12.65
CA GLY A 280 1.04 23.60 -11.72
C GLY A 280 0.09 24.72 -11.27
N THR A 281 -1.23 24.61 -11.51
CA THR A 281 -2.23 25.59 -11.04
C THR A 281 -2.77 25.34 -9.64
N GLY A 282 -2.49 24.18 -9.03
CA GLY A 282 -2.86 23.89 -7.65
C GLY A 282 -3.96 22.83 -7.44
N LYS A 283 -4.21 21.95 -8.42
CA LYS A 283 -5.15 20.80 -8.28
C LYS A 283 -4.82 19.91 -7.07
N THR A 284 -3.63 19.33 -7.02
CA THR A 284 -3.17 18.50 -5.90
C THR A 284 -3.13 19.27 -4.57
N HIS A 285 -2.78 20.56 -4.59
CA HIS A 285 -2.80 21.39 -3.36
C HIS A 285 -4.23 21.62 -2.82
N THR A 286 -5.19 21.79 -3.73
CA THR A 286 -6.63 21.86 -3.39
C THR A 286 -7.12 20.56 -2.77
N ILE A 287 -6.70 19.41 -3.31
CA ILE A 287 -7.01 18.09 -2.72
C ILE A 287 -6.50 18.01 -1.30
N ARG A 288 -5.22 18.35 -1.08
CA ARG A 288 -4.63 18.33 0.26
C ARG A 288 -5.42 19.20 1.24
N TYR A 289 -5.92 20.36 0.80
CA TYR A 289 -6.79 21.19 1.62
C TYR A 289 -8.12 20.52 1.96
N LEU A 290 -8.77 19.84 1.02
CA LEU A 290 -9.99 19.09 1.31
C LEU A 290 -9.71 17.96 2.31
N LEU A 291 -8.58 17.26 2.16
CA LEU A 291 -8.16 16.19 3.05
C LEU A 291 -7.93 16.66 4.50
N SER A 292 -7.45 17.90 4.70
CA SER A 292 -7.28 18.46 6.05
C SER A 292 -8.61 18.68 6.79
N HIS A 293 -9.73 18.75 6.05
CA HIS A 293 -11.07 19.00 6.60
C HIS A 293 -11.96 17.75 6.67
N LEU A 294 -11.44 16.59 6.27
CA LEU A 294 -12.18 15.32 6.20
C LEU A 294 -11.58 14.27 7.16
N SER A 295 -11.46 14.61 8.44
CA SER A 295 -10.80 13.76 9.45
C SER A 295 -11.45 12.39 9.65
N GLU A 296 -12.76 12.28 9.43
CA GLU A 296 -13.51 11.01 9.57
C GLU A 296 -13.44 10.13 8.32
N PHE A 297 -12.93 10.65 7.19
CA PHE A 297 -12.94 9.92 5.92
C PHE A 297 -11.71 9.03 5.80
N THR A 298 -11.97 7.78 5.43
CA THR A 298 -10.96 6.92 4.83
C THR A 298 -10.66 7.41 3.42
N VAL A 299 -9.39 7.58 3.08
CA VAL A 299 -8.99 8.14 1.79
C VAL A 299 -8.10 7.14 1.08
N VAL A 300 -8.41 6.85 -0.18
CA VAL A 300 -7.60 5.98 -1.02
C VAL A 300 -7.11 6.79 -2.21
N VAL A 301 -5.80 7.00 -2.29
CA VAL A 301 -5.14 7.78 -3.33
C VAL A 301 -4.55 6.84 -4.39
N LEU A 302 -4.94 7.07 -5.63
CA LEU A 302 -4.44 6.41 -6.82
C LEU A 302 -3.71 7.43 -7.69
N ALA A 303 -2.41 7.25 -7.89
CA ALA A 303 -1.55 8.07 -8.72
C ALA A 303 -0.52 7.19 -9.47
N GLY A 304 -0.12 7.58 -10.68
CA GLY A 304 0.87 6.83 -11.47
C GLY A 304 0.51 5.36 -11.66
N THR A 305 1.43 4.45 -11.36
CA THR A 305 1.25 3.00 -11.56
C THR A 305 0.14 2.38 -10.70
N SER A 306 -0.17 2.98 -9.56
CA SER A 306 -1.19 2.47 -8.62
C SER A 306 -2.62 2.55 -9.17
N ILE A 307 -2.86 3.35 -10.20
CA ILE A 307 -4.20 3.56 -10.77
C ILE A 307 -4.75 2.29 -11.44
N GLY A 308 -3.93 1.28 -11.74
CA GLY A 308 -4.42 -0.05 -12.11
C GLY A 308 -5.30 -0.72 -11.03
N ALA A 309 -5.19 -0.28 -9.77
CA ALA A 309 -5.89 -0.84 -8.61
C ALA A 309 -7.26 -0.20 -8.32
N ILE A 310 -7.95 0.38 -9.31
CA ILE A 310 -9.27 1.02 -9.13
C ILE A 310 -10.30 0.08 -8.46
N GLY A 311 -10.40 -1.17 -8.92
CA GLY A 311 -11.36 -2.14 -8.37
C GLY A 311 -11.11 -2.41 -6.88
N PRO A 312 -9.90 -2.84 -6.48
CA PRO A 312 -9.51 -2.97 -5.08
C PRO A 312 -9.72 -1.69 -4.25
N ALA A 313 -9.36 -0.52 -4.79
CA ALA A 313 -9.55 0.76 -4.11
C ALA A 313 -11.02 1.05 -3.81
N CYS A 314 -11.91 0.81 -4.78
CA CYS A 314 -13.34 1.01 -4.62
C CYS A 314 -13.96 -0.01 -3.64
N ALA A 315 -13.48 -1.26 -3.65
CA ALA A 315 -13.89 -2.26 -2.67
C ALA A 315 -13.52 -1.83 -1.23
N LEU A 316 -12.29 -1.36 -1.04
CA LEU A 316 -11.81 -0.84 0.23
C LEU A 316 -12.64 0.39 0.69
N ALA A 317 -12.88 1.34 -0.22
CA ALA A 317 -13.70 2.52 0.06
C ALA A 317 -15.14 2.17 0.45
N ARG A 318 -15.76 1.17 -0.21
CA ARG A 318 -17.09 0.67 0.15
C ARG A 318 -17.14 0.06 1.55
N MET A 319 -16.10 -0.66 1.96
CA MET A 319 -16.01 -1.28 3.29
C MET A 319 -15.76 -0.24 4.40
N LEU A 320 -15.00 0.81 4.10
CA LEU A 320 -14.47 1.75 5.09
C LEU A 320 -15.16 3.12 5.08
N GLN A 321 -16.42 3.16 4.64
CA GLN A 321 -17.24 4.37 4.60
C GLN A 321 -17.28 5.08 5.98
N PRO A 322 -17.30 6.43 6.02
CA PRO A 322 -17.27 7.34 4.86
C PRO A 322 -15.90 7.34 4.17
N ALA A 323 -15.91 7.37 2.83
CA ALA A 323 -14.67 7.24 2.05
C ALA A 323 -14.54 8.25 0.90
N LEU A 324 -13.30 8.58 0.56
CA LEU A 324 -12.92 9.40 -0.59
C LEU A 324 -11.87 8.65 -1.42
N VAL A 325 -12.19 8.38 -2.69
CA VAL A 325 -11.23 7.85 -3.67
C VAL A 325 -10.68 9.02 -4.48
N ILE A 326 -9.36 9.19 -4.47
CA ILE A 326 -8.67 10.22 -5.25
C ILE A 326 -7.97 9.55 -6.41
N LEU A 327 -8.16 10.09 -7.61
CA LEU A 327 -7.43 9.70 -8.81
C LEU A 327 -6.70 10.91 -9.37
N GLU A 328 -5.38 10.94 -9.19
CA GLU A 328 -4.54 12.02 -9.70
C GLU A 328 -4.09 11.76 -11.14
N ASP A 329 -4.01 12.81 -11.96
CA ASP A 329 -3.54 12.78 -13.34
C ASP A 329 -4.13 11.63 -14.20
N CYS A 330 -5.46 11.57 -14.28
CA CYS A 330 -6.19 10.53 -15.01
C CYS A 330 -5.88 10.50 -16.52
N ASP A 331 -5.30 11.57 -17.06
CA ASP A 331 -4.82 11.70 -18.44
C ASP A 331 -3.55 10.89 -18.72
N LEU A 332 -2.65 10.71 -17.74
CA LEU A 332 -1.35 10.04 -17.93
C LEU A 332 -1.45 8.54 -18.22
N ILE A 333 -2.62 7.93 -18.00
CA ILE A 333 -2.82 6.48 -18.16
C ILE A 333 -3.57 6.14 -19.45
N ALA A 334 -4.20 7.14 -20.06
CA ALA A 334 -4.75 7.00 -21.40
C ALA A 334 -3.64 6.78 -22.43
N GLU A 335 -2.47 7.40 -22.24
CA GLU A 335 -1.36 7.36 -23.21
C GLU A 335 -0.49 6.08 -23.12
N ALA A 336 -0.44 5.40 -21.97
CA ALA A 336 0.42 4.22 -21.77
C ALA A 336 -0.17 2.89 -22.27
N ARG A 337 -1.47 2.85 -22.64
CA ARG A 337 -2.18 1.62 -23.04
C ARG A 337 -2.27 1.38 -24.55
N ASP A 338 -1.75 2.31 -25.37
CA ASP A 338 -1.74 2.18 -26.83
C ASP A 338 -0.86 1.02 -27.36
N TYR A 339 -0.09 0.35 -26.49
CA TYR A 339 0.73 -0.82 -26.85
C TYR A 339 0.19 -2.17 -26.36
N GLY A 340 -1.00 -2.24 -25.74
CA GLY A 340 -1.51 -3.53 -25.26
C GLY A 340 -2.97 -3.56 -24.80
N GLY A 341 -3.89 -3.79 -25.74
CA GLY A 341 -5.07 -4.66 -25.56
C GLY A 341 -6.11 -4.38 -24.46
N GLY A 342 -6.12 -3.22 -23.80
CA GLY A 342 -7.17 -2.84 -22.85
C GLY A 342 -8.22 -1.93 -23.49
N GLU A 343 -9.39 -2.48 -23.86
CA GLU A 343 -10.40 -1.81 -24.70
C GLU A 343 -11.16 -0.62 -24.07
N GLN A 344 -10.90 -0.21 -22.82
CA GLN A 344 -11.62 0.93 -22.20
C GLN A 344 -10.69 1.98 -21.57
N PRO A 345 -10.84 3.28 -21.93
CA PRO A 345 -10.13 4.36 -21.27
C PRO A 345 -10.37 4.32 -19.76
N LEU A 346 -9.32 4.60 -18.97
CA LEU A 346 -9.32 4.51 -17.51
C LEU A 346 -10.58 5.14 -16.87
N LEU A 347 -11.00 6.30 -17.38
CA LEU A 347 -12.16 7.01 -16.87
C LEU A 347 -13.45 6.17 -16.96
N PHE A 348 -13.65 5.34 -17.99
CA PHE A 348 -14.80 4.43 -18.05
C PHE A 348 -14.79 3.40 -16.93
N GLN A 349 -13.61 2.88 -16.56
CA GLN A 349 -13.50 1.95 -15.44
C GLN A 349 -13.88 2.60 -14.11
N VAL A 350 -13.45 3.85 -13.89
CA VAL A 350 -13.82 4.61 -12.69
C VAL A 350 -15.32 4.87 -12.66
N LEU A 351 -15.89 5.35 -13.78
CA LEU A 351 -17.33 5.59 -13.88
C LEU A 351 -18.14 4.30 -13.71
N ASN A 352 -17.63 3.13 -14.16
CA ASN A 352 -18.24 1.82 -13.92
C ASN A 352 -18.27 1.48 -12.42
N GLU A 353 -17.17 1.67 -11.70
CA GLU A 353 -17.15 1.45 -10.25
C GLU A 353 -18.09 2.41 -9.51
N MET A 354 -18.19 3.66 -9.97
CA MET A 354 -19.13 4.64 -9.44
C MET A 354 -20.59 4.23 -9.66
N ASP A 355 -20.91 3.69 -10.85
CA ASP A 355 -22.23 3.14 -11.17
C ASP A 355 -22.59 1.91 -10.33
N GLY A 356 -21.59 1.14 -9.90
CA GLY A 356 -21.77 -0.02 -9.02
C GLY A 356 -22.06 0.33 -7.56
N LEU A 357 -22.05 1.61 -7.17
CA LEU A 357 -22.33 2.02 -5.81
C LEU A 357 -23.82 2.15 -5.54
N GLY A 358 -24.28 1.50 -4.46
CA GLY A 358 -25.63 1.66 -3.92
C GLY A 358 -25.97 3.12 -3.61
N ASP A 359 -27.26 3.46 -3.66
CA ASP A 359 -27.74 4.84 -3.42
C ASP A 359 -27.41 5.37 -2.02
N ASP A 360 -27.20 4.48 -1.05
CA ASP A 360 -26.88 4.76 0.35
C ASP A 360 -25.37 4.93 0.62
N ALA A 361 -24.52 4.64 -0.37
CA ALA A 361 -23.07 4.70 -0.25
C ALA A 361 -22.57 6.14 0.01
N ASP A 362 -21.79 6.31 1.08
CA ASP A 362 -21.04 7.53 1.40
C ASP A 362 -19.61 7.41 0.88
N VAL A 363 -19.51 7.37 -0.45
CA VAL A 363 -18.24 7.32 -1.18
C VAL A 363 -18.18 8.49 -2.16
N ALA A 364 -17.15 9.32 -2.02
CA ALA A 364 -16.86 10.40 -2.96
C ALA A 364 -15.68 10.03 -3.86
N PHE A 365 -15.70 10.55 -5.09
CA PHE A 365 -14.60 10.46 -6.04
C PHE A 365 -14.09 11.86 -6.32
N LEU A 366 -12.77 12.03 -6.28
CA LEU A 366 -12.09 13.25 -6.70
C LEU A 366 -11.07 12.88 -7.77
N LEU A 367 -11.31 13.35 -8.98
CA LEU A 367 -10.46 13.11 -10.13
C LEU A 367 -9.72 14.38 -10.51
N THR A 368 -8.51 14.23 -11.04
CA THR A 368 -7.78 15.35 -11.66
C THR A 368 -7.29 15.03 -13.05
N THR A 369 -7.18 16.05 -13.90
CA THR A 369 -6.60 15.94 -15.25
C THR A 369 -5.95 17.26 -15.67
N ASN A 370 -4.93 17.20 -16.51
CA ASN A 370 -4.41 18.37 -17.22
C ASN A 370 -5.03 18.53 -18.62
N ARG A 371 -5.71 17.50 -19.11
CA ARG A 371 -6.31 17.41 -20.46
C ARG A 371 -7.80 17.10 -20.36
N ALA A 372 -8.64 18.13 -20.26
CA ALA A 372 -10.09 17.95 -20.14
C ALA A 372 -10.73 17.40 -21.42
N ASP A 373 -10.19 17.77 -22.58
CA ASP A 373 -10.58 17.34 -23.93
C ASP A 373 -10.61 15.80 -24.07
N LEU A 374 -9.66 15.11 -23.43
CA LEU A 374 -9.60 13.65 -23.46
C LEU A 374 -10.72 12.97 -22.65
N LEU A 375 -11.32 13.66 -21.69
CA LEU A 375 -12.31 13.08 -20.77
C LEU A 375 -13.75 13.38 -21.19
N GLU A 376 -13.98 14.41 -22.03
CA GLU A 376 -15.31 14.83 -22.47
C GLU A 376 -16.20 13.68 -22.99
N PRO A 377 -15.71 12.77 -23.87
CA PRO A 377 -16.56 11.73 -24.43
C PRO A 377 -17.13 10.78 -23.36
N ALA A 378 -16.34 10.45 -22.33
CA ALA A 378 -16.76 9.55 -21.26
C ALA A 378 -17.75 10.22 -20.29
N LEU A 379 -17.55 11.51 -19.99
CA LEU A 379 -18.46 12.28 -19.15
C LEU A 379 -19.82 12.49 -19.80
N VAL A 380 -19.85 12.78 -21.10
CA VAL A 380 -21.10 12.92 -21.88
C VAL A 380 -21.90 11.62 -21.90
N GLN A 381 -21.22 10.48 -22.02
CA GLN A 381 -21.87 9.17 -22.05
C GLN A 381 -22.48 8.76 -20.70
N ARG A 382 -22.07 9.39 -19.59
CA ARG A 382 -22.52 9.04 -18.23
C ARG A 382 -22.87 10.29 -17.42
N PRO A 383 -24.00 10.95 -17.75
CA PRO A 383 -24.43 12.15 -17.03
C PRO A 383 -24.75 11.84 -15.56
N GLY A 384 -24.40 12.74 -14.63
CA GLY A 384 -24.73 12.60 -13.21
C GLY A 384 -23.74 11.79 -12.36
N ARG A 385 -22.57 11.43 -12.92
CA ARG A 385 -21.49 10.74 -12.19
C ARG A 385 -20.44 11.73 -11.69
N VAL A 386 -20.21 12.78 -12.47
CA VAL A 386 -19.47 13.96 -12.05
C VAL A 386 -20.50 15.06 -11.78
N ASP A 387 -20.75 15.33 -10.50
CA ASP A 387 -21.69 16.36 -10.05
C ASP A 387 -21.11 17.77 -10.22
N LEU A 388 -19.78 17.87 -10.14
CA LEU A 388 -19.07 19.13 -10.30
C LEU A 388 -17.77 18.90 -11.08
N ALA A 389 -17.64 19.58 -12.21
CA ALA A 389 -16.37 19.78 -12.89
C ALA A 389 -15.92 21.24 -12.66
N VAL A 390 -14.70 21.44 -12.19
CA VAL A 390 -14.12 22.75 -11.90
C VAL A 390 -12.79 22.90 -12.61
N GLU A 391 -12.70 23.93 -13.45
CA GLU A 391 -11.41 24.39 -13.98
C GLU A 391 -10.64 25.12 -12.89
N ILE A 392 -9.38 24.76 -12.69
CA ILE A 392 -8.40 25.53 -11.91
C ILE A 392 -7.51 26.28 -12.92
N PRO A 393 -7.83 27.54 -13.24
CA PRO A 393 -7.15 28.31 -14.26
C PRO A 393 -5.78 28.79 -13.78
N LEU A 394 -5.04 29.45 -14.67
CA LEU A 394 -3.88 30.25 -14.29
C LEU A 394 -4.29 31.36 -13.31
N PRO A 395 -3.45 31.71 -12.31
CA PRO A 395 -3.73 32.78 -11.38
C PRO A 395 -3.82 34.14 -12.09
N ASP A 396 -4.87 34.89 -11.75
CA ASP A 396 -5.01 36.30 -12.12
C ASP A 396 -4.03 37.20 -11.36
N ALA A 397 -4.05 38.51 -11.60
CA ALA A 397 -3.12 39.43 -10.96
C ALA A 397 -3.22 39.40 -9.42
N GLU A 398 -4.44 39.34 -8.88
CA GLU A 398 -4.69 39.24 -7.44
C GLU A 398 -4.16 37.91 -6.88
N GLY A 399 -4.42 36.80 -7.56
CA GLY A 399 -3.91 35.48 -7.23
C GLY A 399 -2.38 35.43 -7.22
N ARG A 400 -1.72 36.02 -8.22
CA ARG A 400 -0.24 36.10 -8.25
C ARG A 400 0.31 36.93 -7.09
N ALA A 401 -0.32 38.06 -6.76
CA ALA A 401 0.06 38.86 -5.59
C ALA A 401 -0.08 38.07 -4.29
N ARG A 402 -1.20 37.35 -4.12
CA ARG A 402 -1.42 36.46 -2.96
C ARG A 402 -0.42 35.32 -2.90
N LEU A 403 -0.07 34.70 -4.01
CA LEU A 403 0.95 33.64 -4.08
C LEU A 403 2.34 34.15 -3.71
N LEU A 404 2.73 35.34 -4.19
CA LEU A 404 3.97 35.99 -3.80
C LEU A 404 4.01 36.27 -2.30
N HIS A 405 2.91 36.76 -1.73
CA HIS A 405 2.81 36.97 -0.29
C HIS A 405 2.88 35.65 0.50
N LEU A 406 2.18 34.61 0.03
CA LEU A 406 2.15 33.30 0.68
C LEU A 406 3.54 32.66 0.74
N TYR A 407 4.23 32.58 -0.40
CA TYR A 407 5.55 31.93 -0.47
C TYR A 407 6.68 32.85 -0.01
N GLY A 408 6.54 34.15 -0.21
CA GLY A 408 7.55 35.17 0.07
C GLY A 408 7.30 35.99 1.33
N SER A 409 6.47 35.51 2.27
CA SER A 409 6.11 36.24 3.49
C SER A 409 7.34 36.68 4.31
N SER A 410 8.41 35.90 4.30
CA SER A 410 9.68 36.20 4.97
C SER A 410 10.56 37.23 4.25
N LEU A 411 10.33 37.45 2.95
CA LEU A 411 11.13 38.36 2.12
C LEU A 411 10.84 39.84 2.45
N GLY A 412 9.66 40.15 2.98
CA GLY A 412 9.26 41.52 3.29
C GLY A 412 9.16 42.40 2.04
N LEU A 413 8.60 41.87 0.95
CA LEU A 413 8.45 42.58 -0.32
C LEU A 413 7.59 43.84 -0.14
N GLY A 414 8.12 44.99 -0.59
CA GLY A 414 7.36 46.23 -0.68
C GLY A 414 6.31 46.17 -1.80
N LYS A 415 5.22 46.93 -1.65
CA LYS A 415 4.11 46.96 -2.61
C LYS A 415 4.56 47.21 -4.06
N GLU A 416 5.50 48.14 -4.24
CA GLU A 416 6.04 48.50 -5.56
C GLU A 416 6.67 47.30 -6.27
N ILE A 417 7.46 46.50 -5.55
CA ILE A 417 8.11 45.30 -6.10
C ILE A 417 7.09 44.21 -6.38
N THR A 418 6.11 44.03 -5.48
CA THR A 418 5.03 43.06 -5.71
C THR A 418 4.24 43.41 -6.97
N ASP A 419 3.83 44.67 -7.13
CA ASP A 419 3.08 45.14 -8.29
C ASP A 419 3.90 44.97 -9.60
N GLU A 420 5.21 45.29 -9.55
CA GLU A 420 6.15 45.08 -10.67
C GLU A 420 6.19 43.61 -11.10
N VAL A 421 6.46 42.70 -10.15
CA VAL A 421 6.57 41.26 -10.44
C VAL A 421 5.24 40.69 -10.93
N VAL A 422 4.11 41.06 -10.30
CA VAL A 422 2.78 40.60 -10.71
C VAL A 422 2.45 40.96 -12.16
N ALA A 423 2.84 42.17 -12.58
CA ALA A 423 2.67 42.62 -13.96
C ALA A 423 3.56 41.83 -14.93
N ARG A 424 4.82 41.57 -14.56
CA ARG A 424 5.78 40.83 -15.38
C ARG A 424 5.47 39.35 -15.53
N THR A 425 4.84 38.74 -14.53
CA THR A 425 4.55 37.29 -14.50
C THR A 425 3.14 36.95 -15.00
N GLU A 426 2.56 37.74 -15.89
CA GLU A 426 1.26 37.44 -16.49
C GLU A 426 1.27 36.09 -17.23
N GLY A 427 0.19 35.32 -17.13
CA GLY A 427 0.07 34.02 -17.79
C GLY A 427 1.07 32.96 -17.28
N THR A 428 1.56 33.09 -16.04
CA THR A 428 2.37 32.08 -15.36
C THR A 428 1.53 31.22 -14.42
N THR A 429 2.03 30.04 -14.05
CA THR A 429 1.35 29.11 -13.14
C THR A 429 1.58 29.48 -11.67
N ALA A 430 0.82 28.85 -10.75
CA ALA A 430 1.10 29.00 -9.32
C ALA A 430 2.46 28.41 -8.93
N SER A 431 2.87 27.29 -9.56
CA SER A 431 4.19 26.71 -9.37
C SER A 431 5.33 27.64 -9.81
N PHE A 432 5.14 28.44 -10.85
CA PHE A 432 6.10 29.45 -11.28
C PHE A 432 6.39 30.46 -10.17
N THR A 433 5.35 30.98 -9.51
CA THR A 433 5.52 31.96 -8.41
C THR A 433 6.28 31.35 -7.23
N LYS A 434 6.02 30.08 -6.92
CA LYS A 434 6.76 29.35 -5.87
C LYS A 434 8.24 29.20 -6.21
N GLU A 435 8.55 28.83 -7.46
CA GLU A 435 9.92 28.70 -7.93
C GLU A 435 10.64 30.05 -8.01
N LEU A 436 9.95 31.11 -8.41
CA LEU A 436 10.47 32.47 -8.42
C LEU A 436 10.97 32.90 -7.04
N VAL A 437 10.15 32.72 -6.00
CA VAL A 437 10.55 33.01 -4.62
C VAL A 437 11.74 32.17 -4.18
N ARG A 438 11.72 30.87 -4.47
CA ARG A 438 12.83 29.96 -4.14
C ARG A 438 14.13 30.38 -4.82
N ARG A 439 14.07 30.75 -6.09
CA ARG A 439 15.23 31.20 -6.90
C ARG A 439 15.80 32.49 -6.35
N ALA A 440 14.96 33.46 -5.99
CA ALA A 440 15.41 34.70 -5.36
C ALA A 440 16.17 34.44 -4.04
N VAL A 441 15.67 33.51 -3.22
CA VAL A 441 16.37 33.09 -1.99
C VAL A 441 17.71 32.42 -2.30
N LEU A 442 17.78 31.60 -3.35
CA LEU A 442 19.04 30.96 -3.76
C LEU A 442 20.08 32.00 -4.21
N ILE A 443 19.70 32.95 -5.06
CA ILE A 443 20.59 34.05 -5.52
C ILE A 443 21.11 34.84 -4.32
N SER A 444 20.25 35.16 -3.36
CA SER A 444 20.63 35.80 -2.11
C SER A 444 21.62 34.97 -1.27
N ALA A 445 21.48 33.66 -1.27
CA ALA A 445 22.37 32.77 -0.53
C ALA A 445 23.74 32.64 -1.22
N GLU A 446 23.78 32.60 -2.54
CA GLU A 446 25.02 32.53 -3.33
C GLU A 446 25.91 33.78 -3.17
N ARG A 447 25.30 34.95 -2.94
CA ARG A 447 26.01 36.18 -2.58
C ARG A 447 26.31 36.34 -1.08
N GLU A 448 26.07 35.29 -0.29
CA GLU A 448 26.26 35.25 1.17
C GLU A 448 25.53 36.39 1.92
N ALA A 449 24.34 36.79 1.44
CA ALA A 449 23.56 37.85 2.08
C ALA A 449 22.62 37.32 3.17
N ASP A 450 22.47 38.09 4.24
CA ASP A 450 21.57 37.77 5.36
C ASP A 450 20.09 37.80 4.98
N ARG A 451 19.73 38.52 3.91
CA ARG A 451 18.35 38.73 3.48
C ARG A 451 18.26 38.85 1.96
N THR A 452 17.22 38.24 1.41
CA THR A 452 16.83 38.44 0.02
C THR A 452 16.27 39.84 -0.17
N ASP A 453 16.71 40.54 -1.21
CA ASP A 453 16.24 41.87 -1.57
C ASP A 453 15.46 41.87 -2.89
N ALA A 454 15.02 43.06 -3.29
CA ALA A 454 14.22 43.24 -4.50
C ALA A 454 14.99 42.89 -5.78
N GLU A 455 16.31 43.05 -5.79
CA GLU A 455 17.12 42.79 -6.97
C GLU A 455 17.24 41.30 -7.22
N ASP A 456 17.44 40.50 -6.16
CA ASP A 456 17.43 39.03 -6.28
C ASP A 456 16.13 38.52 -6.91
N LEU A 457 14.99 39.12 -6.53
CA LEU A 457 13.69 38.75 -7.08
C LEU A 457 13.54 39.17 -8.54
N ARG A 458 14.08 40.32 -8.95
CA ARG A 458 14.09 40.74 -10.35
C ARG A 458 14.97 39.83 -11.19
N THR A 459 16.18 39.53 -10.73
CA THR A 459 17.09 38.61 -11.41
C THR A 459 16.46 37.23 -11.57
N ALA A 460 15.84 36.69 -10.51
CA ALA A 460 15.12 35.43 -10.59
C ALA A 460 13.95 35.47 -11.59
N ALA A 461 13.22 36.59 -11.68
CA ALA A 461 12.15 36.75 -12.66
C ALA A 461 12.69 36.81 -14.09
N ASP A 462 13.81 37.50 -14.32
CA ASP A 462 14.48 37.58 -15.61
C ASP A 462 14.93 36.19 -16.09
N GLU A 463 15.61 35.43 -15.23
CA GLU A 463 16.07 34.07 -15.54
C GLU A 463 14.91 33.14 -15.89
N LEU A 464 13.88 33.07 -15.05
CA LEU A 464 12.77 32.13 -15.25
C LEU A 464 11.91 32.47 -16.47
N LEU A 465 11.69 33.76 -16.76
CA LEU A 465 10.95 34.18 -17.95
C LEU A 465 11.77 33.91 -19.23
N SER A 466 13.08 34.14 -19.18
CA SER A 466 13.99 33.81 -20.29
C SER A 466 14.00 32.30 -20.58
N ASP A 467 14.15 31.46 -19.55
CA ASP A 467 14.14 30.01 -19.69
C ASP A 467 12.84 29.49 -20.30
N ARG A 468 11.71 30.04 -19.86
CA ARG A 468 10.39 29.72 -20.42
C ARG A 468 10.31 30.08 -21.90
N ASP A 469 10.81 31.25 -22.29
CA ASP A 469 10.84 31.68 -23.68
C ASP A 469 11.74 30.77 -24.53
N HIS A 470 12.91 30.39 -24.01
CA HIS A 470 13.82 29.46 -24.67
C HIS A 470 13.19 28.07 -24.86
N LEU A 471 12.54 27.53 -23.83
CA LEU A 471 11.83 26.25 -23.93
C LEU A 471 10.67 26.33 -24.92
N THR A 472 9.87 27.39 -24.86
CA THR A 472 8.75 27.62 -25.79
C THR A 472 9.26 27.68 -27.23
N ARG A 473 10.34 28.43 -27.50
CA ARG A 473 10.99 28.49 -28.82
C ARG A 473 11.48 27.12 -29.28
N ARG A 474 12.12 26.33 -28.40
CA ARG A 474 12.60 24.97 -28.71
C ARG A 474 11.44 24.01 -29.04
N LEU A 475 10.36 24.04 -28.25
CA LEU A 475 9.16 23.22 -28.49
C LEU A 475 8.45 23.61 -29.80
N LEU A 476 8.50 24.89 -30.17
CA LEU A 476 7.98 25.39 -31.45
C LEU A 476 8.97 25.22 -32.62
N GLY A 477 10.10 24.55 -32.43
CA GLY A 477 11.08 24.26 -33.48
C GLY A 477 11.93 25.46 -33.93
N VAL A 478 11.91 26.58 -33.19
CA VAL A 478 12.73 27.75 -33.47
C VAL A 478 14.15 27.50 -32.96
N ARG A 479 15.07 27.15 -33.87
CA ARG A 479 16.51 27.07 -33.54
C ARG A 479 17.02 28.47 -33.21
N PRO A 480 17.90 28.64 -32.19
CA PRO A 480 18.51 29.93 -31.92
C PRO A 480 19.33 30.34 -33.15
N SER A 481 18.91 31.44 -33.78
CA SER A 481 19.64 32.04 -34.89
C SER A 481 20.90 32.73 -34.34
N GLY A 482 22.06 32.13 -34.58
CA GLY A 482 23.36 32.80 -34.54
C GLY A 482 24.17 32.62 -33.26
N GLN A 483 25.09 31.65 -33.27
CA GLN A 483 26.48 31.90 -32.91
C GLN A 483 27.36 31.29 -34.00
N ASP A 484 28.45 31.99 -34.28
CA ASP A 484 29.12 32.06 -35.57
C ASP A 484 29.66 30.71 -36.09
N ALA A 485 29.60 30.61 -37.42
CA ALA A 485 30.44 29.72 -38.17
C ALA A 485 31.89 30.15 -38.00
N ASP A 486 32.73 29.28 -37.43
CA ASP A 486 34.13 29.15 -37.80
C ASP A 486 34.62 27.73 -37.50
N GLY A 487 34.93 27.02 -38.59
CA GLY A 487 35.88 25.91 -38.75
C GLY A 487 35.87 24.75 -37.74
N GLU A 488 35.43 23.57 -38.19
CA GLU A 488 36.38 22.48 -38.49
C GLU A 488 35.71 21.37 -39.31
N GLU A 489 36.46 20.91 -40.32
CA GLU A 489 36.11 19.88 -41.28
C GLU A 489 35.93 18.51 -40.60
N GLY A 490 34.93 17.76 -41.06
CA GLY A 490 34.77 16.34 -40.75
C GLY A 490 33.89 15.71 -41.81
N ALA A 491 34.55 15.17 -42.83
CA ALA A 491 33.95 14.37 -43.88
C ALA A 491 33.16 13.20 -43.30
N ASP A 492 32.03 12.84 -43.91
CA ASP A 492 31.61 11.45 -43.98
C ASP A 492 30.89 11.21 -45.32
N GLU A 493 31.46 10.24 -46.02
CA GLU A 493 31.15 9.79 -47.36
C GLU A 493 29.82 9.03 -47.39
N GLU A 494 29.16 9.13 -48.54
CA GLU A 494 28.03 8.29 -48.92
C GLU A 494 28.49 6.82 -49.04
N GLU A 495 27.89 5.91 -48.29
CA GLU A 495 27.89 4.48 -48.62
C GLU A 495 26.44 3.98 -48.84
N ASP A 496 26.07 3.97 -50.13
CA ASP A 496 25.10 3.04 -50.70
C ASP A 496 25.77 1.66 -50.85
N VAL A 497 25.24 0.58 -50.22
CA VAL A 497 25.38 -0.79 -50.77
C VAL A 497 24.16 -1.67 -50.43
N GLU A 498 23.25 -1.70 -51.39
CA GLU A 498 22.75 -2.86 -52.16
C GLU A 498 22.58 -4.25 -51.49
N TRP A 499 21.34 -4.73 -51.64
CA TRP A 499 20.85 -6.09 -51.38
C TRP A 499 21.39 -7.11 -52.39
N LEU A 500 21.81 -8.29 -51.92
CA LEU A 500 21.87 -9.49 -52.77
C LEU A 500 21.42 -10.75 -52.03
N SER A 501 20.31 -11.29 -52.52
CA SER A 501 19.82 -12.65 -52.29
C SER A 501 20.72 -13.66 -53.01
N ALA A 502 21.06 -14.78 -52.35
CA ALA A 502 21.46 -15.99 -53.03
C ALA A 502 21.08 -17.22 -52.17
N GLU A 503 20.04 -17.93 -52.59
CA GLU A 503 19.82 -19.33 -52.25
C GLU A 503 20.83 -20.20 -53.02
N GLY A 504 21.39 -21.22 -52.36
CA GLY A 504 22.26 -22.21 -53.00
C GLY A 504 22.89 -23.17 -51.99
N GLU A 505 22.19 -24.29 -51.78
CA GLU A 505 22.54 -25.55 -51.06
C GLU A 505 22.47 -25.59 -49.52
#